data_AF-A0A5M9TWG1-F1
#
_entry.id   AF-A0A5M9TWG1-F1
#
_cell.length_a   1.000
_cell.length_b   1.000
_cell.length_c   1.000
_cell.angle_alpha   90.00
_cell.angle_beta   90.00
_cell.angle_gamma   90.00
#
_symmetry.space_group_name_H-M   'P 1'
#
loop_
_entity.id
_entity.type
_entity.pdbx_description
1 polymer ?
#
loop_
_entity_poly.entity_id
_entity_poly.type
_entity_poly.pdbx_seq_one_letter_code
_entity_poly.pdbx_strand_id
1 'polypeptide(L)'
;MTVMYAIDPKAGTHFVGKIFVRPHACDRAVEHFGVERSKAPMYVMDLLRKSSLVSEHVVDEDGNPGRMFSYKRTVFIVHPTEDTVFTLYPQHKAHESVRNPIERIILRAMKAAERKEKREIKRINVRMAEITVERAQAELRRVKSESARIVAEMTARIAEIDSELKALEREILLVQREKTNVMKSVVAYV
;
A
#
# COMPACT_ATOMS: atom_id res chain seq x y z
N MET A 1 -22.81 21.79 6.82
CA MET A 1 -22.62 21.45 5.39
C MET A 1 -21.35 20.62 5.28
N THR A 2 -21.47 19.30 5.11
CA THR A 2 -20.30 18.40 5.06
C THR A 2 -19.76 18.43 3.63
N VAL A 3 -18.70 19.20 3.40
CA VAL A 3 -18.00 19.20 2.11
C VAL A 3 -17.25 17.87 2.00
N MET A 4 -17.76 16.95 1.17
CA MET A 4 -16.99 15.78 0.75
C MET A 4 -15.84 16.29 -0.13
N TYR A 5 -14.62 16.27 0.40
CA TYR A 5 -13.41 16.48 -0.39
C TYR A 5 -13.23 15.27 -1.31
N ALA A 6 -13.82 15.32 -2.50
CA ALA A 6 -13.59 14.33 -3.54
C ALA A 6 -12.13 14.47 -4.01
N ILE A 7 -11.45 13.33 -4.22
CA ILE A 7 -10.23 13.29 -5.02
C ILE A 7 -10.63 13.82 -6.39
N ASP A 8 -10.04 14.94 -6.78
CA ASP A 8 -10.38 15.72 -7.97
C ASP A 8 -10.51 14.83 -9.23
N PRO A 9 -11.74 14.60 -9.74
CA PRO A 9 -11.98 13.74 -10.90
C PRO A 9 -11.51 14.39 -12.21
N LYS A 10 -11.08 15.65 -12.17
CA LYS A 10 -10.61 16.46 -13.28
C LYS A 10 -9.08 16.64 -13.27
N ALA A 11 -8.35 15.82 -12.51
CA ALA A 11 -6.89 15.84 -12.45
C ALA A 11 -6.27 15.99 -13.86
N GLY A 12 -5.47 17.03 -14.05
CA GLY A 12 -4.82 17.37 -15.32
C GLY A 12 -5.67 18.01 -16.43
N THR A 13 -6.94 18.32 -16.17
CA THR A 13 -7.80 19.09 -17.10
C THR A 13 -8.01 20.55 -16.68
N HIS A 14 -7.43 20.97 -15.55
CA HIS A 14 -7.57 22.33 -15.00
C HIS A 14 -6.87 23.40 -15.84
N PHE A 15 -5.87 23.02 -16.63
CA PHE A 15 -5.03 23.95 -17.38
C PHE A 15 -5.04 23.63 -18.87
N VAL A 16 -5.95 24.27 -19.61
CA VAL A 16 -6.06 24.14 -21.08
C VAL A 16 -5.31 25.26 -21.81
N GLY A 17 -5.01 26.37 -21.11
CA GLY A 17 -4.40 27.58 -21.66
C GLY A 17 -2.88 27.71 -21.45
N LYS A 18 -2.41 28.97 -21.56
CA LYS A 18 -1.04 29.37 -21.23
C LYS A 18 -0.90 29.44 -19.71
N ILE A 19 0.04 28.67 -19.19
CA ILE A 19 0.44 28.71 -17.78
C ILE A 19 1.60 29.70 -17.69
N PHE A 20 1.59 30.57 -16.68
CA PHE A 20 2.70 31.45 -16.36
C PHE A 20 3.41 30.94 -15.11
N VAL A 21 4.74 31.02 -15.08
CA VAL A 21 5.54 30.60 -13.93
C VAL A 21 6.35 31.79 -13.46
N ARG A 22 6.18 32.18 -12.18
CA ARG A 22 6.95 33.29 -11.62
C ARG A 22 8.44 32.92 -11.51
N PRO A 23 9.36 33.90 -11.61
CA PRO A 23 10.79 33.66 -11.42
C PRO A 23 11.10 32.94 -10.10
N HIS A 24 10.39 33.28 -9.02
CA HIS A 24 10.53 32.62 -7.73
C HIS A 24 10.24 31.11 -7.80
N ALA A 25 9.18 30.70 -8.48
CA ALA A 25 8.88 29.28 -8.70
C ALA A 25 9.98 28.57 -9.50
N CYS A 26 10.60 29.24 -10.48
CA CYS A 26 11.74 28.69 -11.21
C CYS A 26 12.95 28.49 -10.28
N ASP A 27 13.23 29.44 -9.39
CA ASP A 27 14.32 29.33 -8.42
C ASP A 27 14.09 28.15 -7.45
N ARG A 28 12.86 27.98 -6.96
CA ARG A 28 12.47 26.81 -6.14
C ARG A 28 12.61 25.49 -6.88
N ALA A 29 12.28 25.47 -8.18
CA ALA A 29 12.45 24.27 -8.99
C ALA A 29 13.93 23.87 -9.14
N VAL A 30 14.82 24.86 -9.30
CA VAL A 30 16.28 24.64 -9.34
C VAL A 30 16.77 24.12 -7.98
N GLU A 31 16.37 24.78 -6.90
CA GLU A 31 16.80 24.45 -5.52
C GLU A 31 16.37 23.04 -5.09
N HIS A 32 15.09 22.71 -5.28
CA HIS A 32 14.51 21.48 -4.74
C HIS A 32 14.58 20.28 -5.68
N PHE A 33 14.65 20.50 -7.00
CA PHE A 33 14.60 19.42 -7.99
C PHE A 33 15.88 19.34 -8.84
N GLY A 34 16.85 20.24 -8.64
CA GLY A 34 18.12 20.24 -9.38
C GLY A 34 17.97 20.49 -10.88
N VAL A 35 16.85 21.09 -11.30
CA VAL A 35 16.56 21.36 -12.71
C VAL A 35 17.34 22.58 -13.17
N GLU A 36 17.83 22.57 -14.41
CA GLU A 36 18.49 23.74 -15.00
C GLU A 36 17.52 24.93 -15.09
N ARG A 37 17.96 26.14 -14.70
CA ARG A 37 17.09 27.33 -14.64
C ARG A 37 16.40 27.65 -15.97
N SER A 38 17.07 27.38 -17.10
CA SER A 38 16.54 27.53 -18.45
C SER A 38 15.34 26.60 -18.74
N LYS A 39 15.32 25.43 -18.12
CA LYS A 39 14.29 24.38 -18.30
C LYS A 39 13.25 24.37 -17.17
N ALA A 40 13.51 25.05 -16.06
CA ALA A 40 12.64 25.13 -14.90
C ALA A 40 11.18 25.55 -15.23
N PRO A 41 10.91 26.56 -16.08
CA PRO A 41 9.53 26.93 -16.42
C PRO A 41 8.75 25.78 -17.06
N MET A 42 9.36 25.11 -18.04
CA MET A 42 8.72 24.00 -18.76
C MET A 42 8.48 22.80 -17.82
N TYR A 43 9.46 22.50 -16.96
CA TYR A 43 9.33 21.45 -15.96
C TYR A 43 8.16 21.70 -14.98
N VAL A 44 8.03 22.92 -14.45
CA VAL A 44 6.94 23.28 -13.54
C VAL A 44 5.58 23.18 -14.24
N MET A 45 5.48 23.65 -15.49
CA MET A 45 4.25 23.54 -16.28
C MET A 45 3.84 22.09 -16.53
N ASP A 46 4.78 21.22 -16.87
CA ASP A 46 4.51 19.80 -17.14
C ASP A 46 4.01 19.05 -15.90
N LEU A 47 4.53 19.39 -14.71
CA LEU A 47 4.05 18.82 -13.46
C LEU A 47 2.67 19.39 -13.09
N LEU A 48 2.47 20.69 -13.26
CA LEU A 48 1.20 21.34 -12.96
C LEU A 48 0.06 20.79 -13.82
N ARG A 49 0.30 20.56 -15.13
CA ARG A 49 -0.68 19.91 -16.03
C ARG A 49 -1.06 18.49 -15.62
N LYS A 50 -0.29 17.83 -14.75
CA LYS A 50 -0.58 16.48 -14.24
C LYS A 50 -1.13 16.52 -12.81
N SER A 51 -1.20 17.71 -12.22
CA SER A 51 -1.58 17.90 -10.84
C SER A 51 -3.09 17.84 -10.62
N SER A 52 -3.45 17.50 -9.39
CA SER A 52 -4.83 17.48 -8.91
C SER A 52 -5.05 18.67 -7.99
N LEU A 53 -6.22 19.29 -8.10
CA LEU A 53 -6.63 20.35 -7.17
C LEU A 53 -6.86 19.74 -5.78
N VAL A 54 -6.21 20.31 -4.77
CA VAL A 54 -6.33 19.87 -3.36
C VAL A 54 -7.18 20.85 -2.56
N SER A 55 -7.00 22.15 -2.78
CA SER A 55 -7.82 23.19 -2.14
C SER A 55 -7.93 24.41 -3.05
N GLU A 56 -9.14 24.97 -3.14
CA GLU A 56 -9.40 26.21 -3.87
C GLU A 56 -8.95 27.46 -3.08
N HIS A 57 -8.75 27.31 -1.77
CA HIS A 57 -8.40 28.39 -0.87
C HIS A 57 -7.23 27.97 0.03
N VAL A 58 -6.06 28.51 -0.27
CA VAL A 58 -4.87 28.47 0.57
C VAL A 58 -4.25 29.85 0.63
N VAL A 59 -3.40 30.05 1.63
CA VAL A 59 -2.64 31.28 1.80
C VAL A 59 -1.18 30.92 1.63
N ASP A 60 -0.49 31.64 0.75
CA ASP A 60 0.95 31.50 0.52
C ASP A 60 1.75 32.04 1.72
N GLU A 61 3.06 31.81 1.75
CA GLU A 61 3.97 32.31 2.79
C GLU A 61 3.88 33.84 2.95
N ASP A 62 3.63 34.55 1.85
CA ASP A 62 3.46 36.00 1.80
C ASP A 62 2.06 36.50 2.20
N GLY A 63 1.16 35.61 2.63
CA GLY A 63 -0.22 35.98 2.99
C GLY A 63 -1.17 36.12 1.79
N ASN A 64 -0.70 35.83 0.57
CA ASN A 64 -1.51 35.95 -0.64
C ASN A 64 -2.46 34.76 -0.81
N PRO A 65 -3.74 34.99 -1.18
CA PRO A 65 -4.66 33.90 -1.48
C PRO A 65 -4.22 33.17 -2.74
N GLY A 66 -4.39 31.85 -2.74
CA GLY A 66 -4.02 30.95 -3.83
C GLY A 66 -4.86 29.68 -3.87
N ARG A 67 -4.68 28.92 -4.95
CA ARG A 67 -5.17 27.56 -5.13
C ARG A 67 -4.01 26.59 -4.93
N MET A 68 -4.27 25.48 -4.27
CA MET A 68 -3.29 24.43 -4.01
C MET A 68 -3.52 23.25 -4.93
N PHE A 69 -2.50 22.91 -5.70
CA PHE A 69 -2.45 21.70 -6.51
C PHE A 69 -1.36 20.76 -5.99
N SER A 70 -1.50 19.46 -6.24
CA SER A 70 -0.46 18.49 -5.89
C SER A 70 -0.20 17.47 -6.99
N TYR A 71 1.07 17.09 -7.12
CA TYR A 71 1.50 16.00 -8.00
C TYR A 71 2.78 15.37 -7.46
N LYS A 72 2.82 14.03 -7.35
CA LYS A 72 4.01 13.25 -6.91
C LYS A 72 4.77 13.89 -5.73
N ARG A 73 4.07 14.12 -4.61
CA ARG A 73 4.64 14.74 -3.40
C ARG A 73 5.19 16.16 -3.60
N THR A 74 4.75 16.86 -4.65
CA THR A 74 5.03 18.28 -4.88
C THR A 74 3.74 19.06 -4.75
N VAL A 75 3.78 20.17 -4.04
CA VAL A 75 2.67 21.12 -3.88
C VAL A 75 2.96 22.33 -4.75
N PHE A 76 1.94 22.82 -5.45
CA PHE A 76 1.99 24.04 -6.25
C PHE A 76 0.98 25.02 -5.68
N ILE A 77 1.41 26.27 -5.48
CA ILE A 77 0.53 27.38 -5.16
C ILE A 77 0.33 28.20 -6.42
N VAL A 78 -0.92 28.32 -6.84
CA VAL A 78 -1.32 28.97 -8.08
C VAL A 78 -2.23 30.15 -7.75
N HIS A 79 -2.19 31.20 -8.56
CA HIS A 79 -3.09 32.34 -8.43
C HIS A 79 -4.57 31.88 -8.42
N PRO A 80 -5.46 32.53 -7.63
CA PRO A 80 -6.85 32.12 -7.50
C PRO A 80 -7.65 32.21 -8.81
N THR A 81 -7.38 33.22 -9.62
CA THR A 81 -8.08 33.48 -10.88
C THR A 81 -7.23 33.30 -12.14
N GLU A 82 -5.90 33.32 -12.01
CA GLU A 82 -4.99 33.23 -13.15
C GLU A 82 -4.26 31.89 -13.13
N ASP A 83 -3.78 31.45 -14.28
CA ASP A 83 -2.97 30.23 -14.40
C ASP A 83 -1.49 30.54 -14.15
N THR A 84 -1.23 31.32 -13.09
CA THR A 84 0.11 31.78 -12.70
C THR A 84 0.59 31.00 -11.46
N VAL A 85 1.69 30.26 -11.58
CA VAL A 85 2.34 29.56 -10.46
C VAL A 85 3.17 30.54 -9.65
N PHE A 86 2.85 30.67 -8.36
CA PHE A 86 3.60 31.49 -7.42
C PHE A 86 4.86 30.78 -6.92
N THR A 87 4.69 29.56 -6.44
CA THR A 87 5.75 28.79 -5.80
C THR A 87 5.43 27.29 -5.84
N LEU A 88 6.44 26.46 -5.58
CA LEU A 88 6.29 25.02 -5.42
C LEU A 88 7.21 24.50 -4.31
N TYR A 89 6.74 23.48 -3.60
CA TYR A 89 7.47 22.86 -2.51
C TYR A 89 7.39 21.33 -2.58
N PRO A 90 8.49 20.60 -2.36
CA PRO A 90 8.42 19.17 -2.14
C PRO A 90 7.87 18.88 -0.73
N GLN A 91 6.80 18.09 -0.65
CA GLN A 91 6.21 17.65 0.60
C GLN A 91 6.66 16.23 0.93
N HIS A 92 7.76 16.11 1.67
CA HIS A 92 8.30 14.81 2.09
C HIS A 92 7.58 14.23 3.31
N LYS A 93 6.95 15.07 4.13
CA LYS A 93 6.27 14.66 5.37
C LYS A 93 4.89 15.27 5.44
N ALA A 94 3.87 14.45 5.67
CA ALA A 94 2.53 14.94 5.98
C ALA A 94 2.51 15.63 7.36
N HIS A 95 1.63 16.62 7.52
CA HIS A 95 1.38 17.25 8.80
C HIS A 95 0.94 16.22 9.85
N GLU A 96 1.36 16.41 11.11
CA GLU A 96 1.19 15.41 12.17
C GLU A 96 -0.27 15.04 12.44
N SER A 97 -1.17 16.02 12.30
CA SER A 97 -2.61 15.82 12.45
C SER A 97 -3.20 14.81 11.46
N VAL A 98 -2.60 14.67 10.27
CA VAL A 98 -3.02 13.73 9.23
C VAL A 98 -2.20 12.45 9.32
N ARG A 99 -0.88 12.58 9.51
CA ARG A 99 0.05 11.44 9.61
C ARG A 99 -0.33 10.50 10.75
N ASN A 100 -0.50 11.02 11.97
CA ASN A 100 -0.63 10.20 13.17
C ASN A 100 -1.91 9.33 13.17
N PRO A 101 -3.09 9.79 12.73
CA PRO A 101 -4.25 8.92 12.56
C PRO A 101 -4.06 7.84 11.51
N ILE A 102 -3.51 8.18 10.33
CA ILE A 102 -3.28 7.23 9.24
C ILE A 102 -2.29 6.15 9.67
N GLU A 103 -1.18 6.54 10.27
CA GLU A 103 -0.16 5.62 10.79
C GLU A 103 -0.76 4.66 11.82
N ARG A 104 -1.60 5.16 12.73
CA ARG A 104 -2.31 4.31 13.70
C ARG A 104 -3.24 3.30 13.04
N ILE A 105 -3.94 3.67 11.97
CA ILE A 105 -4.81 2.77 11.21
C ILE A 105 -3.98 1.69 10.52
N ILE A 106 -2.89 2.09 9.85
CA ILE A 106 -1.96 1.17 9.16
C ILE A 106 -1.37 0.17 10.15
N LEU A 107 -0.79 0.66 11.26
CA LEU A 107 -0.20 -0.19 12.30
C LEU A 107 -1.22 -1.15 12.90
N ARG A 108 -2.48 -0.72 13.07
CA ARG A 108 -3.56 -1.59 13.57
C ARG A 108 -3.88 -2.70 12.57
N ALA A 109 -3.95 -2.39 11.28
CA ALA A 109 -4.19 -3.38 10.23
C ALA A 109 -3.05 -4.40 10.14
N MET A 110 -1.80 -3.94 10.19
CA MET A 110 -0.60 -4.80 10.22
C MET A 110 -0.63 -5.76 11.43
N LYS A 111 -0.85 -5.23 12.64
CA LYS A 111 -0.96 -6.05 13.86
C LYS A 111 -2.14 -7.01 13.82
N ALA A 112 -3.23 -6.66 13.13
CA ALA A 112 -4.36 -7.57 12.95
C ALA A 112 -4.00 -8.74 12.01
N ALA A 113 -3.31 -8.46 10.89
CA ALA A 113 -2.85 -9.46 9.95
C ALA A 113 -1.82 -10.42 10.59
N GLU A 114 -0.85 -9.91 11.36
CA GLU A 114 0.11 -10.73 12.10
C GLU A 114 -0.58 -11.65 13.12
N ARG A 115 -1.55 -11.12 13.88
CA ARG A 115 -2.31 -11.93 14.84
C ARG A 115 -3.21 -12.96 14.15
N LYS A 116 -3.73 -12.67 12.96
CA LYS A 116 -4.48 -13.64 12.15
C LYS A 116 -3.54 -14.77 11.72
N GLU A 117 -2.42 -14.44 11.07
CA GLU A 117 -1.41 -15.41 10.64
C GLU A 117 -0.97 -16.32 11.79
N LYS A 118 -0.55 -15.75 12.93
CA LYS A 118 -0.08 -16.53 14.07
C LYS A 118 -1.14 -17.50 14.61
N ARG A 119 -2.41 -17.11 14.62
CA ARG A 119 -3.52 -17.95 15.08
C ARG A 119 -3.80 -19.08 14.10
N GLU A 120 -3.88 -18.78 12.81
CA GLU A 120 -4.15 -19.77 11.76
C GLU A 120 -3.01 -20.78 11.65
N ILE A 121 -1.74 -20.34 11.62
CA ILE A 121 -0.58 -21.23 11.62
C ILE A 121 -0.58 -22.14 12.85
N LYS A 122 -0.89 -21.59 14.04
CA LYS A 122 -0.98 -22.41 15.25
C LYS A 122 -2.08 -23.48 15.11
N ARG A 123 -3.28 -23.12 14.61
CA ARG A 123 -4.38 -24.06 14.37
C ARG A 123 -3.96 -25.17 13.41
N ILE A 124 -3.36 -24.80 12.27
CA ILE A 124 -2.92 -25.75 11.25
C ILE A 124 -1.82 -26.67 11.80
N ASN A 125 -0.84 -26.14 12.53
CA ASN A 125 0.22 -26.94 13.13
C ASN A 125 -0.30 -27.96 14.16
N VAL A 126 -1.30 -27.57 14.97
CA VAL A 126 -1.96 -28.53 15.89
C VAL A 126 -2.63 -29.64 15.10
N ARG A 127 -3.37 -29.30 14.04
CA ARG A 127 -4.03 -30.27 13.16
C ARG A 127 -3.02 -31.19 12.45
N MET A 128 -1.92 -30.64 11.94
CA MET A 128 -0.83 -31.43 11.35
C MET A 128 -0.23 -32.40 12.37
N ALA A 129 -0.05 -31.97 13.63
CA ALA A 129 0.48 -32.83 14.68
C ALA A 129 -0.49 -33.99 15.00
N GLU A 130 -1.80 -33.71 15.11
CA GLU A 130 -2.83 -34.75 15.30
C GLU A 130 -2.81 -35.79 14.17
N ILE A 131 -2.80 -35.33 12.92
CA ILE A 131 -2.77 -36.19 11.73
C ILE A 131 -1.44 -36.97 11.66
N THR A 132 -0.33 -36.39 12.09
CA THR A 132 0.97 -37.08 12.14
C THR A 132 0.94 -38.21 13.15
N VAL A 133 0.24 -38.06 14.27
CA VAL A 133 0.01 -39.16 15.23
C VAL A 133 -0.83 -40.25 14.59
N GLU A 134 -1.91 -39.91 13.88
CA GLU A 134 -2.71 -40.90 13.13
C GLU A 134 -1.88 -41.66 12.09
N ARG A 135 -1.00 -40.96 11.36
CA ARG A 135 -0.07 -41.55 10.40
C ARG A 135 0.85 -42.57 11.08
N ALA A 136 1.44 -42.20 12.21
CA ALA A 136 2.34 -43.07 12.96
C ALA A 136 1.62 -44.33 13.49
N GLN A 137 0.36 -44.18 13.92
CA GLN A 137 -0.47 -45.32 14.34
C GLN A 137 -0.80 -46.27 13.18
N ALA A 138 -1.15 -45.73 12.01
CA ALA A 138 -1.39 -46.51 10.80
C ALA A 138 -0.13 -47.26 10.35
N GLU A 139 1.02 -46.59 10.39
CA GLU A 139 2.33 -47.17 10.09
C GLU A 139 2.68 -48.31 11.06
N LEU A 140 2.47 -48.11 12.36
CA LEU A 140 2.70 -49.15 13.36
C LEU A 140 1.82 -50.38 13.11
N ARG A 141 0.55 -50.20 12.75
CA ARG A 141 -0.37 -51.31 12.41
C ARG A 141 0.07 -52.02 11.14
N ARG A 142 0.53 -51.28 10.13
CA ARG A 142 1.08 -51.83 8.88
C ARG A 142 2.26 -52.75 9.17
N VAL A 143 3.22 -52.29 9.96
CA VAL A 143 4.45 -53.05 10.29
C VAL A 143 4.15 -54.27 11.17
N LYS A 144 3.17 -54.18 12.08
CA LYS A 144 2.78 -55.30 12.95
C LYS A 144 1.99 -56.41 12.25
N SER A 145 1.38 -56.12 11.10
CA SER A 145 0.46 -57.07 10.46
C SER A 145 1.15 -57.85 9.36
N GLU A 146 1.03 -59.18 9.39
CA GLU A 146 1.46 -60.07 8.31
C GLU A 146 0.38 -60.25 7.22
N SER A 147 -0.84 -59.74 7.46
CA SER A 147 -1.95 -59.84 6.52
C SER A 147 -1.82 -58.84 5.38
N ALA A 148 -1.69 -59.35 4.15
CA ALA A 148 -1.62 -58.52 2.94
C ALA A 148 -2.79 -57.54 2.80
N ARG A 149 -3.99 -57.91 3.27
CA ARG A 149 -5.17 -57.04 3.27
C ARG A 149 -5.00 -55.84 4.20
N ILE A 150 -4.56 -56.07 5.44
CA ILE A 150 -4.36 -55.00 6.43
C ILE A 150 -3.21 -54.09 6.00
N VAL A 151 -2.13 -54.67 5.45
CA VAL A 151 -1.02 -53.90 4.90
C VAL A 151 -1.48 -52.98 3.77
N ALA A 152 -2.29 -53.47 2.83
CA ALA A 152 -2.84 -52.66 1.75
C ALA A 152 -3.77 -51.54 2.25
N GLU A 153 -4.65 -51.85 3.19
CA GLU A 153 -5.58 -50.89 3.80
C GLU A 153 -4.82 -49.76 4.53
N MET A 154 -3.84 -50.10 5.37
CA MET A 154 -3.04 -49.10 6.08
C MET A 154 -2.16 -48.29 5.12
N THR A 155 -1.66 -48.89 4.04
CA THR A 155 -0.91 -48.16 3.01
C THR A 155 -1.78 -47.13 2.30
N ALA A 156 -3.04 -47.48 1.97
CA ALA A 156 -3.99 -46.54 1.40
C ALA A 156 -4.31 -45.39 2.38
N ARG A 157 -4.51 -45.71 3.67
CA ARG A 157 -4.76 -44.70 4.71
C ARG A 157 -3.58 -43.75 4.91
N ILE A 158 -2.35 -44.26 4.90
CA ILE A 158 -1.14 -43.42 4.99
C ILE A 158 -1.05 -42.47 3.78
N ALA A 159 -1.36 -42.95 2.57
CA ALA A 159 -1.35 -42.12 1.38
C ALA A 159 -2.41 -41.00 1.43
N GLU A 160 -3.60 -41.30 1.96
CA GLU A 160 -4.65 -40.30 2.21
C GLU A 160 -4.16 -39.23 3.21
N ILE A 161 -3.60 -39.66 4.35
CA ILE A 161 -3.04 -38.78 5.36
C ILE A 161 -1.93 -37.88 4.79
N ASP A 162 -1.00 -38.45 4.01
CA ASP A 162 0.08 -37.70 3.37
C ASP A 162 -0.47 -36.64 2.39
N SER A 163 -1.63 -36.89 1.77
CA SER A 163 -2.31 -35.91 0.93
C SER A 163 -2.94 -34.76 1.74
N GLU A 164 -3.53 -35.07 2.91
CA GLU A 164 -4.10 -34.07 3.82
C GLU A 164 -3.00 -33.18 4.42
N LEU A 165 -1.86 -33.77 4.84
CA LEU A 165 -0.71 -33.01 5.33
C LEU A 165 -0.19 -32.02 4.28
N LYS A 166 -0.06 -32.45 3.02
CA LYS A 166 0.32 -31.55 1.91
C LYS A 166 -0.70 -30.45 1.66
N ALA A 167 -1.99 -30.70 1.88
CA ALA A 167 -3.03 -29.68 1.76
C ALA A 167 -2.89 -28.62 2.87
N LEU A 168 -2.63 -29.05 4.12
CA LEU A 168 -2.40 -28.15 5.25
C LEU A 168 -1.12 -27.30 5.08
N GLU A 169 -0.04 -27.87 4.54
CA GLU A 169 1.17 -27.10 4.21
C GLU A 169 0.89 -26.01 3.18
N ARG A 170 0.05 -26.28 2.17
CA ARG A 170 -0.39 -25.26 1.21
C ARG A 170 -1.24 -24.19 1.87
N GLU A 171 -2.09 -24.55 2.83
CA GLU A 171 -2.90 -23.59 3.60
C GLU A 171 -2.01 -22.61 4.38
N ILE A 172 -0.94 -23.09 5.03
CA ILE A 172 0.05 -22.22 5.70
C ILE A 172 0.62 -21.19 4.72
N LEU A 173 1.03 -21.64 3.53
CA LEU A 173 1.58 -20.75 2.50
C LEU A 173 0.55 -19.70 2.04
N LEU A 174 -0.72 -20.07 1.93
CA LEU A 174 -1.80 -19.13 1.56
C LEU A 174 -1.99 -18.05 2.63
N VAL A 175 -1.99 -18.44 3.92
CA VAL A 175 -2.10 -17.49 5.04
C VAL A 175 -0.93 -16.51 5.05
N GLN A 176 0.30 -16.99 4.83
CA GLN A 176 1.49 -16.15 4.75
C GLN A 176 1.44 -15.19 3.54
N ARG A 177 0.92 -15.65 2.40
CA ARG A 177 0.69 -14.82 1.21
C ARG A 177 -0.37 -13.74 1.46
N GLU A 178 -1.45 -14.06 2.17
CA GLU A 178 -2.48 -13.09 2.54
C GLU A 178 -1.88 -11.95 3.36
N LYS A 179 -1.09 -12.26 4.39
CA LYS A 179 -0.34 -11.25 5.15
C LYS A 179 0.57 -10.43 4.23
N THR A 180 1.33 -11.08 3.36
CA THR A 180 2.23 -10.40 2.42
C THR A 180 1.47 -9.41 1.53
N ASN A 181 0.28 -9.77 1.06
CA ASN A 181 -0.56 -8.89 0.26
C ASN A 181 -1.07 -7.68 1.05
N VAL A 182 -1.47 -7.88 2.31
CA VAL A 182 -1.81 -6.77 3.22
C VAL A 182 -0.61 -5.86 3.46
N MET A 183 0.60 -6.42 3.64
CA MET A 183 1.81 -5.61 3.82
C MET A 183 2.17 -4.83 2.54
N LYS A 184 1.97 -5.43 1.36
CA LYS A 184 2.16 -4.74 0.08
C LYS A 184 1.15 -3.60 -0.12
N SER A 185 -0.09 -3.75 0.33
CA SER A 185 -1.08 -2.68 0.20
C SER A 185 -0.76 -1.48 1.09
N VAL A 186 -0.04 -1.66 2.19
CA VAL A 186 0.46 -0.56 3.03
C VAL A 186 1.38 0.38 2.23
N VAL A 187 2.16 -0.14 1.27
CA VAL A 187 3.05 0.67 0.42
C VAL A 187 2.28 1.75 -0.36
N ALA A 188 1.01 1.53 -0.68
CA ALA A 188 0.20 2.54 -1.34
C ALA A 188 -0.07 3.79 -0.48
N TYR A 189 0.14 3.69 0.83
CA TYR A 189 -0.20 4.73 1.82
C TYR A 189 1.02 5.34 2.52
N VAL A 190 2.23 4.85 2.25
CA VAL A 190 3.51 5.31 2.83
C VAL A 190 4.36 5.99 1.76
#